data_AF-A0A962IU19-F1
#
_entry.id   AF-A0A962IU19-F1
#
_cell.length_a   1.000
_cell.length_b   1.000
_cell.length_c   1.000
_cell.angle_alpha   90.00
_cell.angle_beta   90.00
_cell.angle_gamma   90.00
#
_symmetry.space_group_name_H-M   'P 1'
#
loop_
_entity.id
_entity.type
_entity.pdbx_description
1 polymer ?
#
loop_
_entity_poly.entity_id
_entity_poly.type
_entity_poly.pdbx_seq_one_letter_code
_entity_poly.pdbx_strand_id
1 'polypeptide(L)'
;MTSTSQNCVEENTYNPENLLEGAEHCTMQESGMSGDTFRFRMQCSMHGTTANVAGSYTNGGDTGEGDMDVQMKMGPMDMKLEMQWKSTYLGDC
;
A
#
# COMPACT_ATOMS: atom_id res chain seq x y z
N MET A 1 12.33 -0.13 -11.77
CA MET A 1 12.44 -1.56 -11.40
C MET A 1 11.03 -2.06 -11.18
N THR A 2 10.72 -3.28 -11.62
CA THR A 2 9.41 -3.92 -11.41
C THR A 2 9.61 -5.04 -10.41
N SER A 3 8.79 -5.09 -9.36
CA SER A 3 8.78 -6.17 -8.37
C SER A 3 7.48 -6.96 -8.51
N THR A 4 7.54 -8.27 -8.35
CA THR A 4 6.38 -9.17 -8.44
C THR A 4 6.35 -10.05 -7.20
N SER A 5 5.21 -10.08 -6.52
CA SER A 5 4.96 -10.92 -5.35
C SER A 5 3.62 -11.64 -5.50
N GLN A 6 3.54 -12.86 -4.98
CA GLN A 6 2.29 -13.62 -4.87
C GLN A 6 1.94 -13.71 -3.39
N ASN A 7 0.70 -13.36 -3.03
CA ASN A 7 0.23 -13.35 -1.65
C ASN A 7 -1.14 -14.03 -1.58
N CYS A 8 -1.36 -14.80 -0.53
CA CYS A 8 -2.67 -15.35 -0.19
C CYS A 8 -3.46 -14.31 0.60
N VAL A 9 -4.66 -13.99 0.13
CA VAL A 9 -5.58 -13.07 0.82
C VAL A 9 -6.76 -13.91 1.32
N GLU A 10 -6.67 -14.38 2.56
CA GLU A 10 -7.65 -15.31 3.15
C GLU A 10 -8.94 -14.62 3.61
N GLU A 11 -8.91 -13.30 3.86
CA GLU A 11 -10.09 -12.51 4.18
C GLU A 11 -10.51 -11.63 2.99
N ASN A 12 -11.79 -11.72 2.59
CA ASN A 12 -12.39 -10.90 1.52
C ASN A 12 -12.36 -9.38 1.80
N THR A 13 -11.87 -8.98 2.97
CA THR A 13 -11.51 -7.61 3.31
C THR A 13 -10.02 -7.44 3.08
N TYR A 14 -9.69 -6.59 2.11
CA TYR A 14 -8.33 -6.08 1.92
C TYR A 14 -7.96 -5.27 3.16
N ASN A 15 -7.48 -5.94 4.21
CA ASN A 15 -7.03 -5.27 5.42
C ASN A 15 -5.65 -4.67 5.11
N PRO A 16 -5.53 -3.35 4.97
CA PRO A 16 -4.24 -2.72 4.76
C PRO A 16 -3.23 -3.09 5.85
N GLU A 17 -3.69 -3.42 7.07
CA GLU A 17 -2.82 -3.88 8.16
C GLU A 17 -2.07 -5.17 7.81
N ASN A 18 -2.66 -6.09 7.04
CA ASN A 18 -1.98 -7.32 6.60
C ASN A 18 -0.95 -7.05 5.50
N LEU A 19 -1.19 -6.03 4.67
CA LEU A 19 -0.19 -5.54 3.71
C LEU A 19 0.97 -4.81 4.41
N LEU A 20 0.75 -4.44 5.67
CA LEU A 20 1.66 -3.76 6.57
C LEU A 20 2.19 -4.68 7.67
N GLU A 21 1.91 -5.99 7.63
CA GLU A 21 2.59 -6.97 8.46
C GLU A 21 4.07 -6.99 8.04
N GLY A 22 4.90 -6.24 8.78
CA GLY A 22 6.30 -5.94 8.45
C GLY A 22 6.63 -4.45 8.45
N ALA A 23 5.63 -3.58 8.48
CA ALA A 23 5.76 -2.13 8.60
C ALA A 23 5.75 -1.70 10.08
N GLU A 24 6.58 -2.36 10.89
CA GLU A 24 6.86 -1.90 12.26
C GLU A 24 7.25 -0.41 12.17
N HIS A 25 6.58 0.44 12.96
CA HIS A 25 6.71 1.90 12.96
C HIS A 25 5.89 2.72 11.93
N CYS A 26 4.89 2.13 11.28
CA CYS A 26 3.88 2.85 10.49
C CYS A 26 2.56 3.01 11.26
N THR A 27 1.94 4.20 11.16
CA THR A 27 0.62 4.52 11.72
C THR A 27 -0.34 4.86 10.59
N MET A 28 -1.48 4.17 10.54
CA MET A 28 -2.58 4.49 9.64
C MET A 28 -3.20 5.83 10.02
N GLN A 29 -3.23 6.77 9.09
CA GLN A 29 -3.85 8.09 9.28
C GLN A 29 -5.28 8.10 8.76
N GLU A 30 -5.48 7.53 7.57
CA GLU A 30 -6.79 7.43 6.92
C GLU A 30 -6.88 6.10 6.17
N SER A 31 -8.03 5.44 6.25
CA SER A 31 -8.38 4.30 5.42
C SER A 31 -9.87 4.34 5.10
N GLY A 32 -10.24 4.07 3.85
CA GLY A 32 -11.63 4.07 3.44
C GLY A 32 -11.87 3.29 2.17
N MET A 33 -13.04 2.66 2.11
CA MET A 33 -13.53 1.96 0.93
C MET A 33 -14.68 2.75 0.32
N SER A 34 -14.65 2.91 -1.01
CA SER A 34 -15.69 3.60 -1.77
C SER A 34 -15.96 2.79 -3.04
N GLY A 35 -17.07 2.04 -3.04
CA GLY A 35 -17.31 0.99 -4.03
C GLY A 35 -16.19 -0.04 -3.98
N ASP A 36 -15.60 -0.33 -5.14
CA ASP A 36 -14.51 -1.29 -5.28
C ASP A 36 -13.12 -0.66 -5.13
N THR A 37 -13.06 0.62 -4.75
CA THR A 37 -11.80 1.36 -4.56
C THR A 37 -11.51 1.56 -3.09
N PHE A 38 -10.37 1.03 -2.67
CA PHE A 38 -9.75 1.27 -1.37
C PHE A 38 -8.77 2.44 -1.47
N ARG A 39 -8.78 3.33 -0.47
CA ARG A 39 -7.81 4.42 -0.33
C ARG A 39 -7.23 4.41 1.07
N PHE A 40 -5.94 4.68 1.16
CA PHE A 40 -5.24 4.74 2.44
C PHE A 40 -4.18 5.84 2.48
N ARG A 41 -3.90 6.33 3.69
CA ARG A 41 -2.78 7.19 4.01
C ARG A 41 -2.14 6.73 5.31
N MET A 42 -0.82 6.65 5.32
CA MET A 42 -0.02 6.20 6.44
C MET A 42 1.16 7.12 6.65
N GLN A 43 1.62 7.16 7.89
CA GLN A 43 2.86 7.82 8.26
C GLN A 43 3.75 6.83 8.99
N CYS A 44 4.95 6.62 8.46
CA CYS A 44 5.97 5.77 9.04
C CYS A 44 7.10 6.63 9.60
N SER A 45 7.62 6.25 10.77
CA SER A 45 8.77 6.92 11.38
C SER A 45 9.81 5.90 11.79
N MET A 46 10.93 5.84 11.06
CA MET A 46 12.02 4.89 11.30
C MET A 46 13.35 5.63 11.40
N HIS A 47 14.06 5.50 12.53
CA HIS A 47 15.46 5.96 12.71
C HIS A 47 15.80 7.29 12.01
N GLY A 48 15.10 8.37 12.34
CA GLY A 48 15.36 9.72 11.78
C GLY A 48 14.83 9.96 10.36
N THR A 49 14.09 9.00 9.81
CA THR A 49 13.39 9.09 8.53
C THR A 49 11.88 9.11 8.78
N THR A 50 11.19 10.05 8.16
CA THR A 50 9.71 10.05 8.12
C THR A 50 9.26 9.73 6.71
N ALA A 51 8.39 8.73 6.56
CA ALA A 51 7.76 8.42 5.29
C ALA A 51 6.25 8.65 5.37
N ASN A 52 5.69 9.37 4.40
CA ASN A 52 4.25 9.47 4.20
C ASN A 52 3.91 8.62 2.99
N VAL A 53 3.02 7.65 3.19
CA VAL A 53 2.56 6.75 2.14
C VAL A 53 1.09 7.04 1.89
N ALA A 54 0.71 7.27 0.65
CA ALA A 54 -0.69 7.39 0.26
C ALA A 54 -0.91 6.52 -0.96
N GLY A 55 -2.07 5.88 -1.05
CA GLY A 55 -2.36 5.05 -2.20
C GLY A 55 -3.83 4.77 -2.40
N SER A 56 -4.13 4.27 -3.58
CA SER A 56 -5.43 3.73 -3.93
C SER A 56 -5.29 2.41 -4.64
N TYR A 57 -6.25 1.53 -4.42
CA TYR A 57 -6.33 0.24 -5.07
C TYR A 57 -7.78 -0.01 -5.47
N THR A 58 -8.00 -0.38 -6.71
CA THR A 58 -9.32 -0.73 -7.24
C THR A 58 -9.32 -2.21 -7.58
N ASN A 59 -10.29 -2.93 -7.04
CA ASN A 59 -10.52 -4.33 -7.33
C ASN A 59 -11.57 -4.49 -8.44
N GLY A 60 -11.20 -5.12 -9.55
CA GLY A 60 -12.10 -5.48 -10.65
C GLY A 60 -12.61 -6.92 -10.60
N GLY A 61 -12.45 -7.62 -9.47
CA GLY A 61 -12.78 -9.04 -9.31
C GLY A 61 -11.57 -9.92 -9.58
N ASP A 62 -11.28 -10.17 -10.86
CA ASP A 62 -10.15 -11.03 -11.28
C ASP A 62 -8.82 -10.26 -11.43
N THR A 63 -8.90 -8.93 -11.53
CA THR A 63 -7.73 -8.06 -11.69
C THR A 63 -7.85 -6.87 -10.77
N GLY A 64 -6.73 -6.30 -10.35
CA GLY A 64 -6.70 -5.07 -9.59
C GLY A 64 -5.60 -4.15 -10.07
N GLU A 65 -5.82 -2.86 -9.89
CA GLU A 65 -4.86 -1.82 -10.25
C GLU A 65 -4.82 -0.78 -9.14
N GLY A 66 -3.74 -0.02 -9.10
CA GLY A 66 -3.67 1.12 -8.21
C GLY A 66 -2.32 1.81 -8.23
N ASP A 67 -2.24 2.81 -7.39
CA ASP A 67 -1.11 3.72 -7.34
C ASP A 67 -0.76 3.98 -5.88
N MET A 68 0.54 4.16 -5.63
CA MET A 68 1.08 4.47 -4.33
C MET A 68 2.13 5.57 -4.46
N ASP A 69 1.91 6.66 -3.75
CA ASP A 69 2.86 7.73 -3.53
C ASP A 69 3.57 7.51 -2.20
N VAL A 70 4.89 7.47 -2.22
CA VAL A 70 5.73 7.42 -1.02
C VAL A 70 6.61 8.66 -0.98
N GLN A 71 6.43 9.48 0.04
CA GLN A 71 7.26 10.65 0.31
C GLN A 71 8.14 10.38 1.52
N MET A 72 9.46 10.31 1.33
CA MET A 72 10.41 10.09 2.41
C MET A 72 11.21 11.36 2.68
N LYS A 73 11.37 11.68 3.97
CA LYS A 73 12.22 12.76 4.45
C LYS A 73 13.38 12.18 5.25
N MET A 74 14.61 12.39 4.78
CA MET A 74 15.85 11.99 5.44
C MET A 74 16.75 13.22 5.62
N GLY A 75 16.62 13.88 6.77
CA GLY A 75 17.33 15.14 7.03
C GLY A 75 16.98 16.22 6.00
N PRO A 76 17.96 16.78 5.25
CA PRO A 76 17.70 17.80 4.24
C PRO A 76 17.21 17.25 2.89
N MET A 77 17.14 15.92 2.72
CA MET A 77 16.73 15.29 1.46
C MET A 77 15.26 14.86 1.52
N ASP A 78 14.49 15.35 0.55
CA ASP A 78 13.13 14.88 0.25
C ASP A 78 13.17 13.97 -0.98
N MET A 79 12.61 12.77 -0.86
CA MET A 79 12.44 11.82 -1.96
C MET A 79 10.96 11.54 -2.18
N LYS A 80 10.52 11.57 -3.43
CA LYS A 80 9.20 11.11 -3.85
C LYS A 80 9.35 9.87 -4.74
N LEU A 81 8.64 8.81 -4.40
CA LEU A 81 8.50 7.61 -5.20
C LEU A 81 7.03 7.47 -5.59
N GLU A 82 6.79 7.29 -6.88
CA GLU A 82 5.48 6.98 -7.44
C GLU A 82 5.55 5.54 -7.92
N MET A 83 4.66 4.70 -7.41
CA MET A 83 4.58 3.29 -7.74
C MET A 83 3.21 2.98 -8.29
N GLN A 84 3.17 2.15 -9.32
CA GLN A 84 1.94 1.58 -9.83
C GLN A 84 1.99 0.08 -9.58
N TRP A 85 0.89 -0.48 -9.09
CA TRP A 85 0.76 -1.92 -8.91
C TRP A 85 -0.41 -2.46 -9.71
N LYS A 86 -0.22 -3.69 -10.18
CA LYS A 86 -1.26 -4.49 -10.83
C LYS A 86 -1.31 -5.84 -10.16
N SER A 87 -2.49 -6.36 -9.95
CA SER A 87 -2.75 -7.66 -9.37
C SER A 87 -3.66 -8.47 -10.28
N THR A 88 -3.56 -9.78 -10.16
CA THR A 88 -4.42 -10.74 -10.85
C THR A 88 -4.74 -11.85 -9.87
N TYR A 89 -6.01 -12.20 -9.76
CA TYR A 89 -6.47 -13.33 -8.96
C TYR A 89 -6.00 -14.62 -9.63
N LEU A 90 -5.29 -15.46 -8.89
CA LEU A 90 -4.70 -16.69 -9.39
C LEU A 90 -5.52 -17.95 -9.04
N GLY A 91 -6.67 -17.78 -8.38
CA GLY A 91 -7.46 -18.85 -7.79
C GLY A 91 -7.39 -18.86 -6.27
N ASP A 92 -8.12 -19.78 -5.65
CA ASP A 92 -8.06 -20.00 -4.21
C ASP A 92 -6.65 -20.41 -3.79
N CYS A 93 -6.25 -19.94 -2.61
CA CYS A 93 -5.19 -20.60 -1.87
C CYS A 93 -5.71 -21.96 -1.34
#